data_AF-A0A7Y5DYI6-F1
#
_entry.id   AF-A0A7Y5DYI6-F1
#
_cell.length_a   1.000
_cell.length_b   1.000
_cell.length_c   1.000
_cell.angle_alpha   90.00
_cell.angle_beta   90.00
_cell.angle_gamma   90.00
#
_symmetry.space_group_name_H-M   'P 1'
#
loop_
_entity.id
_entity.type
_entity.pdbx_description
1 polymer ?
#
loop_
_entity_poly.entity_id
_entity_poly.type
_entity_poly.pdbx_seq_one_letter_code
_entity_poly.pdbx_strand_id
1 'polypeptide(L)'
;MATNPFLASLRREVESHPGVNHLFLQRCATSPFSRQDYRVFGENHFPLVCVFTNYLERLLVRAPSSEAKLWLAKVLVDEYGEGSEGEDHATLYAHFLRSAGSTVPDRGDTVKVPVPAAEFIREHRRIVTQEPFLVGLGAVGPGHEWAIPRMFDAVIPGLRRAGFSEAEINYFTLHVAQDVDHGTWLEEALLTFGNTEEARA
;
A
#
# COMPACT_ATOMS: atom_id res chain seq x y z
N MET A 1 -10.54 -24.20 -8.33
CA MET A 1 -11.87 -23.71 -7.90
C MET A 1 -12.33 -22.66 -8.91
N ALA A 2 -13.61 -22.59 -9.24
CA ALA A 2 -14.09 -21.56 -10.16
C ALA A 2 -13.89 -20.17 -9.53
N THR A 3 -13.24 -19.26 -10.25
CA THR A 3 -12.99 -17.88 -9.79
C THR A 3 -14.33 -17.19 -9.52
N ASN A 4 -14.50 -16.60 -8.33
CA ASN A 4 -15.71 -15.86 -7.98
C ASN A 4 -15.87 -14.66 -8.95
N PRO A 5 -17.01 -14.51 -9.67
CA PRO A 5 -17.17 -13.46 -10.67
C PRO A 5 -17.02 -12.03 -10.13
N PHE A 6 -17.46 -11.78 -8.90
CA PHE A 6 -17.32 -10.48 -8.24
C PHE A 6 -15.84 -10.15 -8.00
N LEU A 7 -15.09 -11.07 -7.36
CA LEU A 7 -13.66 -10.88 -7.14
C LEU A 7 -12.88 -10.71 -8.45
N ALA A 8 -13.20 -11.51 -9.47
CA ALA A 8 -12.55 -11.41 -10.78
C ALA A 8 -12.83 -10.07 -11.47
N SER A 9 -14.04 -9.52 -11.30
CA SER A 9 -14.39 -8.21 -11.84
C SER A 9 -13.65 -7.10 -11.10
N LEU A 10 -13.69 -7.12 -9.77
CA LEU A 10 -13.05 -6.11 -8.93
C LEU A 10 -11.53 -6.11 -9.11
N ARG A 11 -10.91 -7.29 -9.18
CA ARG A 11 -9.46 -7.40 -9.39
C ARG A 11 -9.05 -6.83 -10.76
N ARG A 12 -9.81 -7.13 -11.82
CA ARG A 12 -9.59 -6.51 -13.14
C ARG A 12 -9.75 -4.99 -13.11
N GLU A 13 -10.73 -4.48 -12.39
CA GLU A 13 -10.94 -3.04 -12.25
C GLU A 13 -9.73 -2.37 -11.60
N VAL A 14 -9.25 -2.89 -10.46
CA VAL A 14 -8.05 -2.38 -9.79
C VAL A 14 -6.82 -2.50 -10.68
N GLU A 15 -6.55 -3.68 -11.23
CA GLU A 15 -5.35 -3.96 -12.03
C GLU A 15 -5.31 -3.17 -13.34
N SER A 16 -6.46 -2.75 -13.89
CA SER A 16 -6.55 -1.91 -15.09
C SER A 16 -6.69 -0.42 -14.79
N HIS A 17 -6.83 -0.04 -13.51
CA HIS A 17 -7.06 1.35 -13.13
C HIS A 17 -5.90 2.25 -13.61
N PRO A 18 -6.19 3.45 -14.16
CA PRO A 18 -5.15 4.36 -14.66
C PRO A 18 -4.13 4.79 -13.61
N GLY A 19 -4.51 4.82 -12.33
CA GLY A 19 -3.59 5.08 -11.22
C GLY A 19 -2.55 3.98 -11.04
N VAL A 20 -2.96 2.71 -11.14
CA VAL A 20 -2.08 1.52 -11.01
C VAL A 20 -1.16 1.37 -12.22
N ASN A 21 -1.61 1.84 -13.39
CA ASN A 21 -0.86 1.78 -14.65
C ASN A 21 -0.34 3.14 -15.11
N HIS A 22 -0.23 4.12 -14.21
CA HIS A 22 0.08 5.49 -14.58
C HIS A 22 1.45 5.57 -15.29
N LEU A 23 1.56 6.44 -16.31
CA LEU A 23 2.78 6.59 -17.11
C LEU A 23 4.03 6.87 -16.25
N PHE A 24 3.85 7.53 -15.11
CA PHE A 24 4.93 7.76 -14.14
C PHE A 24 5.57 6.45 -13.64
N LEU A 25 4.78 5.43 -13.31
CA LEU A 25 5.30 4.14 -12.83
C LEU A 25 6.09 3.42 -13.93
N GLN A 26 5.61 3.48 -15.17
CA GLN A 26 6.35 2.97 -16.33
C GLN A 26 7.66 3.73 -16.53
N ARG A 27 7.67 5.05 -16.31
CA ARG A 27 8.90 5.84 -16.38
C ARG A 27 9.87 5.51 -15.26
N CYS A 28 9.40 5.24 -14.04
CA CYS A 28 10.25 4.66 -12.98
C CYS A 28 10.85 3.34 -13.45
N ALA A 29 10.11 2.54 -14.22
CA ALA A 29 10.57 1.27 -14.74
C ALA A 29 11.57 1.36 -15.90
N THR A 30 11.58 2.43 -16.71
CA THR A 30 12.36 2.48 -17.97
C THR A 30 13.31 3.66 -18.12
N SER A 31 13.09 4.76 -17.40
CA SER A 31 13.93 5.95 -17.50
C SER A 31 15.28 5.69 -16.81
N PRO A 32 16.37 6.34 -17.27
CA PRO A 32 17.68 6.24 -16.62
C PRO A 32 17.73 7.14 -15.37
N PHE A 33 16.83 6.91 -14.42
CA PHE A 33 16.78 7.64 -13.15
C PHE A 33 17.96 7.26 -12.26
N SER A 34 18.53 8.28 -11.62
CA SER A 34 19.57 8.15 -10.60
C SER A 34 18.95 7.86 -9.23
N ARG A 35 19.79 7.47 -8.25
CA ARG A 35 19.35 7.35 -6.85
C ARG A 35 18.72 8.65 -6.32
N GLN A 36 19.19 9.81 -6.79
CA GLN A 36 18.61 11.12 -6.44
C GLN A 36 17.20 11.33 -7.00
N ASP A 37 16.90 10.82 -8.20
CA ASP A 37 15.54 10.91 -8.76
C ASP A 37 14.57 10.03 -7.95
N TYR A 38 15.02 8.83 -7.55
CA TYR A 38 14.25 7.97 -6.66
C TYR A 38 14.10 8.51 -5.25
N ARG A 39 15.03 9.34 -4.76
CA ARG A 39 14.85 10.11 -3.53
C ARG A 39 13.65 11.04 -3.66
N VAL A 40 13.51 11.79 -4.76
CA VAL A 40 12.38 12.71 -4.95
C VAL A 40 11.07 11.93 -4.98
N PHE A 41 11.00 10.84 -5.74
CA PHE A 41 9.86 9.92 -5.70
C PHE A 41 9.57 9.45 -4.27
N GLY A 42 10.62 9.00 -3.58
CA GLY A 42 10.57 8.44 -2.25
C GLY A 42 9.97 9.41 -1.24
N GLU A 43 10.50 10.63 -1.19
CA GLU A 43 10.10 11.69 -0.26
C GLU A 43 8.65 12.14 -0.48
N ASN A 44 8.15 12.10 -1.72
CA ASN A 44 6.75 12.43 -2.02
C ASN A 44 5.79 11.33 -1.54
N HIS A 45 6.22 10.07 -1.55
CA HIS A 45 5.41 8.91 -1.17
C HIS A 45 5.49 8.60 0.34
N PHE A 46 6.61 8.91 1.00
CA PHE A 46 6.85 8.58 2.42
C PHE A 46 5.75 9.03 3.40
N PRO A 47 5.13 10.22 3.26
CA PRO A 47 4.04 10.61 4.15
C PRO A 47 2.85 9.64 4.14
N LEU A 48 2.56 9.01 2.99
CA LEU A 48 1.51 8.00 2.89
C LEU A 48 1.92 6.73 3.64
N VAL A 49 3.15 6.26 3.43
CA VAL A 49 3.70 5.07 4.11
C VAL A 49 3.64 5.24 5.62
N CYS A 50 4.00 6.42 6.15
CA CYS A 50 3.97 6.69 7.58
C CYS A 50 2.56 6.65 8.21
N VAL A 51 1.49 6.82 7.43
CA VAL A 51 0.11 6.88 7.94
C VAL A 51 -0.74 5.69 7.53
N PHE A 52 -0.20 4.76 6.76
CA PHE A 52 -0.96 3.62 6.23
C PHE A 52 -1.55 2.74 7.35
N THR A 53 -0.73 2.36 8.33
CA THR A 53 -1.17 1.63 9.53
C THR A 53 -2.28 2.35 10.26
N ASN A 54 -2.26 3.69 10.30
CA ASN A 54 -3.33 4.47 10.92
C ASN A 54 -4.68 4.34 10.21
N TYR A 55 -4.71 4.04 8.91
CA TYR A 55 -5.96 3.74 8.21
C TYR A 55 -6.53 2.40 8.66
N LEU A 56 -5.68 1.38 8.68
CA LEU A 56 -6.06 0.03 9.12
C LEU A 56 -6.51 0.03 10.57
N GLU A 57 -5.79 0.69 11.48
CA GLU A 57 -6.16 0.85 12.89
C GLU A 57 -7.55 1.47 13.06
N ARG A 58 -7.83 2.56 12.34
CA ARG A 58 -9.12 3.26 12.41
C ARG A 58 -10.26 2.38 11.92
N LEU A 59 -10.04 1.68 10.82
CA LEU A 59 -11.04 0.77 10.27
C LEU A 59 -11.25 -0.45 11.18
N LEU A 60 -10.17 -0.98 11.78
CA LEU A 60 -10.19 -2.11 12.71
C LEU A 60 -11.09 -1.83 13.92
N VAL A 61 -11.01 -0.63 14.51
CA VAL A 61 -11.85 -0.24 15.64
C VAL A 61 -13.34 -0.18 15.25
N ARG A 62 -13.64 0.19 14.00
CA ARG A 62 -15.00 0.33 13.47
C ARG A 62 -15.58 -0.94 12.86
N ALA A 63 -14.78 -1.98 12.70
CA ALA A 63 -15.20 -3.25 12.10
C ALA A 63 -16.37 -3.86 12.91
N PRO A 64 -17.44 -4.33 12.23
CA PRO A 64 -18.71 -4.68 12.88
C PRO A 64 -18.67 -5.99 13.68
N SER A 65 -17.63 -6.80 13.52
CA SER A 65 -17.46 -8.08 14.20
C SER A 65 -15.99 -8.42 14.39
N SER A 66 -15.68 -9.37 15.26
CA SER A 66 -14.31 -9.89 15.40
C SER A 66 -13.81 -10.52 14.10
N GLU A 67 -14.68 -11.18 13.33
CA GLU A 67 -14.35 -11.76 12.02
C GLU A 67 -13.91 -10.67 11.03
N ALA A 68 -14.61 -9.54 11.00
CA ALA A 68 -14.24 -8.38 10.17
C ALA A 68 -12.91 -7.74 10.57
N LYS A 69 -12.45 -7.97 11.81
CA LYS A 69 -11.15 -7.50 12.29
C LYS A 69 -10.00 -8.39 11.90
N LEU A 70 -10.23 -9.68 11.64
CA LEU A 70 -9.15 -10.67 11.51
C LEU A 70 -8.19 -10.32 10.38
N TRP A 71 -8.70 -10.01 9.20
CA TRP A 71 -7.86 -9.62 8.06
C TRP A 71 -7.03 -8.37 8.37
N LEU A 72 -7.69 -7.29 8.83
CA LEU A 72 -7.02 -6.05 9.21
C LEU A 72 -5.94 -6.26 10.27
N ALA A 73 -6.20 -7.11 11.26
CA ALA A 73 -5.26 -7.42 12.33
C ALA A 73 -4.03 -8.18 11.81
N LYS A 74 -4.21 -9.14 10.89
CA LYS A 74 -3.10 -9.86 10.27
C LYS A 74 -2.20 -8.93 9.47
N VAL A 75 -2.78 -8.10 8.60
CA VAL A 75 -2.03 -7.10 7.83
C VAL A 75 -1.31 -6.13 8.76
N LEU A 76 -1.96 -5.65 9.83
CA LEU A 76 -1.32 -4.78 10.81
C LEU A 76 -0.09 -5.42 11.48
N VAL A 77 -0.14 -6.73 11.78
CA VAL A 77 1.02 -7.44 12.36
C VAL A 77 2.21 -7.44 11.40
N ASP A 78 1.97 -7.70 10.12
CA ASP A 78 2.99 -7.64 9.07
C ASP A 78 3.54 -6.22 8.92
N GLU A 79 2.66 -5.21 8.82
CA GLU A 79 3.04 -3.80 8.74
C GLU A 79 3.86 -3.30 9.94
N TYR A 80 3.68 -3.90 11.12
CA TYR A 80 4.44 -3.59 12.34
C TYR A 80 5.75 -4.38 12.50
N GLY A 81 6.08 -5.28 11.59
CA GLY A 81 7.41 -5.86 11.51
C GLY A 81 7.49 -7.38 11.37
N GLU A 82 6.36 -8.09 11.29
CA GLU A 82 6.37 -9.52 11.01
C GLU A 82 6.81 -9.77 9.56
N GLY A 83 7.82 -10.61 9.37
CA GLY A 83 8.45 -10.83 8.06
C GLY A 83 9.55 -9.82 7.68
N SER A 84 9.84 -8.81 8.51
CA SER A 84 10.85 -7.78 8.27
C SER A 84 11.85 -7.58 9.42
N GLU A 85 12.21 -8.67 10.10
CA GLU A 85 13.15 -8.66 11.24
C GLU A 85 12.73 -7.71 12.39
N GLY A 86 11.42 -7.44 12.51
CA GLY A 86 10.85 -6.54 13.53
C GLY A 86 10.89 -5.06 13.15
N GLU A 87 11.28 -4.72 11.92
CA GLU A 87 11.23 -3.33 11.43
C GLU A 87 9.86 -3.03 10.82
N ASP A 88 9.16 -2.02 11.36
CA ASP A 88 7.91 -1.57 10.76
C ASP A 88 8.12 -1.06 9.31
N HIS A 89 7.09 -1.11 8.49
CA HIS A 89 7.20 -0.76 7.06
C HIS A 89 7.65 0.68 6.82
N ALA A 90 7.31 1.61 7.73
CA ALA A 90 7.80 2.98 7.68
C ALA A 90 9.32 3.07 7.90
N THR A 91 9.87 2.24 8.79
CA THR A 91 11.31 2.12 9.06
C THR A 91 12.05 1.54 7.85
N LEU A 92 11.53 0.47 7.24
CA LEU A 92 12.09 -0.08 6.00
C LEU A 92 12.11 0.97 4.88
N TYR A 93 11.05 1.79 4.77
CA TYR A 93 11.01 2.86 3.78
C TYR A 93 12.04 3.97 4.09
N ALA A 94 12.23 4.30 5.37
CA ALA A 94 13.25 5.24 5.79
C ALA A 94 14.66 4.74 5.44
N HIS A 95 14.91 3.43 5.52
CA HIS A 95 16.17 2.82 5.08
C HIS A 95 16.42 3.06 3.59
N PHE A 96 15.41 2.81 2.75
CA PHE A 96 15.45 3.14 1.33
C PHE A 96 15.76 4.63 1.10
N LEU A 97 15.09 5.54 1.81
CA LEU A 97 15.30 6.98 1.68
C LEU A 97 16.72 7.41 2.06
N ARG A 98 17.26 6.89 3.16
CA ARG A 98 18.65 7.16 3.58
C ARG A 98 19.63 6.68 2.52
N SER A 99 19.42 5.47 1.98
CA SER A 99 20.18 4.94 0.85
C SER A 99 20.07 5.81 -0.41
N ALA A 100 18.93 6.46 -0.65
CA ALA A 100 18.76 7.40 -1.75
C ALA A 100 19.39 8.79 -1.48
N GLY A 101 19.99 9.01 -0.30
CA GLY A 101 20.60 10.28 0.10
C GLY A 101 19.59 11.30 0.60
N SER A 102 18.45 10.86 1.14
CA SER A 102 17.50 11.73 1.85
C SER A 102 18.01 12.09 3.24
N THR A 103 17.65 13.31 3.65
CA THR A 103 17.84 13.79 5.02
C THR A 103 16.51 13.94 5.76
N VAL A 104 15.42 13.45 5.17
CA VAL A 104 14.12 13.44 5.84
C VAL A 104 14.27 12.61 7.12
N PRO A 105 13.95 13.18 8.29
CA PRO A 105 14.05 12.43 9.54
C PRO A 105 13.10 11.24 9.51
N ASP A 106 13.54 10.13 10.11
CA ASP A 106 12.82 8.85 10.14
C ASP A 106 11.38 8.95 10.65
N ARG A 107 11.08 10.02 11.41
CA ARG A 107 9.75 10.52 11.79
C ARG A 107 9.97 11.92 12.36
N GLY A 108 9.47 12.98 11.71
CA GLY A 108 9.64 14.34 12.24
C GLY A 108 8.68 15.35 11.63
N ASP A 109 8.21 16.28 12.46
CA ASP A 109 7.19 17.32 12.21
C ASP A 109 7.55 18.34 11.10
N THR A 110 8.59 18.09 10.31
CA THR A 110 9.18 19.00 9.33
C THR A 110 9.08 18.53 7.88
N VAL A 111 8.48 17.36 7.63
CA VAL A 111 8.29 16.84 6.26
C VAL A 111 7.27 17.69 5.50
N LYS A 112 7.70 18.33 4.42
CA LYS A 112 6.80 19.02 3.50
C LYS A 112 6.04 17.98 2.67
N VAL A 113 4.78 17.76 3.03
CA VAL A 113 3.88 16.88 2.26
C VAL A 113 3.35 17.66 1.05
N PRO A 114 3.53 17.16 -0.19
CA PRO A 114 2.92 17.76 -1.37
C PRO A 114 1.40 17.84 -1.23
N VAL A 115 0.77 18.91 -1.74
CA VAL A 115 -0.68 19.11 -1.63
C VAL A 115 -1.50 17.90 -2.12
N PRO A 116 -1.20 17.28 -3.29
CA PRO A 116 -1.94 16.10 -3.74
C PRO A 116 -1.82 14.90 -2.81
N ALA A 117 -0.63 14.68 -2.23
CA ALA A 117 -0.42 13.61 -1.25
C ALA A 117 -1.19 13.89 0.05
N ALA A 118 -1.19 15.13 0.53
CA ALA A 118 -1.96 15.54 1.70
C ALA A 118 -3.48 15.41 1.49
N GLU A 119 -3.97 15.69 0.28
CA GLU A 119 -5.37 15.50 -0.10
C GLU A 119 -5.74 14.01 -0.13
N PHE A 120 -4.94 13.18 -0.80
CA PHE A 120 -5.12 11.74 -0.82
C PHE A 120 -5.17 11.16 0.60
N ILE A 121 -4.22 11.59 1.45
CA ILE A 121 -4.12 11.13 2.83
C ILE A 121 -5.35 11.50 3.65
N ARG A 122 -5.84 12.73 3.47
CA ARG A 122 -7.01 13.27 4.17
C ARG A 122 -8.27 12.54 3.75
N GLU A 123 -8.44 12.26 2.46
CA GLU A 123 -9.62 11.58 1.95
C GLU A 123 -9.67 10.12 2.43
N HIS A 124 -8.55 9.39 2.37
CA HIS A 124 -8.50 8.03 2.90
C HIS A 124 -8.76 7.99 4.41
N ARG A 125 -8.21 8.95 5.17
CA ARG A 125 -8.54 9.10 6.59
C ARG A 125 -10.03 9.34 6.81
N ARG A 126 -10.66 10.18 5.99
CA ARG A 126 -12.10 10.46 6.05
C ARG A 126 -12.90 9.20 5.79
N ILE A 127 -12.59 8.47 4.72
CA ILE A 127 -13.24 7.21 4.33
C ILE A 127 -13.22 6.22 5.50
N VAL A 128 -12.03 5.87 6.02
CA VAL A 128 -11.92 4.85 7.08
C VAL A 128 -12.50 5.31 8.42
N THR A 129 -12.70 6.61 8.63
CA THR A 129 -13.26 7.16 9.88
C THR A 129 -14.77 7.40 9.82
N GLN A 130 -15.30 7.76 8.66
CA GLN A 130 -16.66 8.31 8.53
C GLN A 130 -17.58 7.46 7.65
N GLU A 131 -17.05 6.84 6.59
CA GLU A 131 -17.87 6.06 5.66
C GLU A 131 -18.25 4.69 6.24
N PRO A 132 -19.27 4.00 5.69
CA PRO A 132 -19.58 2.62 6.06
C PRO A 132 -18.35 1.71 6.00
N PHE A 133 -18.31 0.70 6.87
CA PHE A 133 -17.16 -0.22 6.97
C PHE A 133 -16.72 -0.79 5.62
N LEU A 134 -17.68 -1.19 4.77
CA LEU A 134 -17.37 -1.79 3.47
C LEU A 134 -16.71 -0.81 2.49
N VAL A 135 -17.05 0.47 2.54
CA VAL A 135 -16.38 1.51 1.75
C VAL A 135 -14.94 1.68 2.23
N GLY A 136 -14.73 1.67 3.56
CA GLY A 136 -13.40 1.64 4.16
C GLY A 136 -12.59 0.41 3.73
N LEU A 137 -13.20 -0.77 3.79
CA LEU A 137 -12.59 -2.04 3.37
C LEU A 137 -12.21 -2.02 1.89
N GLY A 138 -13.06 -1.49 1.02
CA GLY A 138 -12.76 -1.30 -0.41
C GLY A 138 -11.56 -0.38 -0.63
N ALA A 139 -11.46 0.70 0.13
CA ALA A 139 -10.39 1.69 -0.01
C ALA A 139 -9.02 1.16 0.43
N VAL A 140 -8.92 0.50 1.59
CA VAL A 140 -7.63 0.02 2.15
C VAL A 140 -7.32 -1.43 1.82
N GLY A 141 -8.32 -2.23 1.43
CA GLY A 141 -8.13 -3.56 0.89
C GLY A 141 -7.77 -3.47 -0.60
N PRO A 142 -8.70 -3.70 -1.54
CA PRO A 142 -8.39 -3.68 -2.98
C PRO A 142 -7.66 -2.42 -3.44
N GLY A 143 -8.06 -1.24 -2.95
CA GLY A 143 -7.47 0.03 -3.35
C GLY A 143 -6.00 0.23 -2.98
N HIS A 144 -5.50 -0.50 -1.96
CA HIS A 144 -4.09 -0.46 -1.55
C HIS A 144 -3.44 -1.82 -1.76
N GLU A 145 -3.93 -2.87 -1.12
CA GLU A 145 -3.28 -4.18 -1.00
C GLU A 145 -3.19 -4.95 -2.32
N TRP A 146 -4.13 -4.75 -3.26
CA TRP A 146 -3.96 -5.28 -4.64
C TRP A 146 -3.23 -4.31 -5.57
N ALA A 147 -3.30 -3.00 -5.29
CA ALA A 147 -2.70 -1.97 -6.12
C ALA A 147 -1.18 -1.87 -5.91
N ILE A 148 -0.73 -1.92 -4.65
CA ILE A 148 0.65 -1.69 -4.22
C ILE A 148 1.62 -2.69 -4.87
N PRO A 149 1.40 -4.01 -4.81
CA PRO A 149 2.32 -4.99 -5.40
C PRO A 149 2.48 -4.75 -6.91
N ARG A 150 1.37 -4.48 -7.60
CA ARG A 150 1.37 -4.20 -9.03
C ARG A 150 2.13 -2.93 -9.39
N MET A 151 2.02 -1.87 -8.58
CA MET A 151 2.77 -0.63 -8.74
C MET A 151 4.26 -0.86 -8.46
N PHE A 152 4.61 -1.60 -7.41
CA PHE A 152 6.00 -1.83 -7.02
C PHE A 152 6.74 -2.77 -7.98
N ASP A 153 6.07 -3.77 -8.55
CA ASP A 153 6.59 -4.58 -9.65
C ASP A 153 7.09 -3.73 -10.83
N ALA A 154 6.44 -2.60 -11.11
CA ALA A 154 6.89 -1.67 -12.13
C ALA A 154 8.12 -0.84 -11.67
N VAL A 155 8.22 -0.49 -10.38
CA VAL A 155 9.27 0.39 -9.87
C VAL A 155 10.59 -0.36 -9.61
N ILE A 156 10.52 -1.60 -9.10
CA ILE A 156 11.68 -2.42 -8.68
C ILE A 156 12.77 -2.55 -9.78
N PRO A 157 12.44 -2.83 -11.07
CA PRO A 157 13.45 -2.91 -12.11
C PRO A 157 14.26 -1.62 -12.27
N GLY A 158 13.62 -0.46 -12.09
CA GLY A 158 14.27 0.83 -12.14
C GLY A 158 15.21 1.09 -10.97
N LEU A 159 14.78 0.74 -9.76
CA LEU A 159 15.60 0.82 -8.56
C LEU A 159 16.88 -0.03 -8.71
N ARG A 160 16.75 -1.28 -9.18
CA ARG A 160 17.90 -2.16 -9.44
C ARG A 160 18.87 -1.55 -10.45
N ARG A 161 18.38 -0.96 -11.55
CA ARG A 161 19.23 -0.28 -12.55
C ARG A 161 19.92 0.96 -12.02
N ALA A 162 19.31 1.68 -11.08
CA ALA A 162 19.93 2.81 -10.40
C ALA A 162 21.01 2.38 -9.37
N GLY A 163 21.23 1.08 -9.19
CA GLY A 163 22.28 0.52 -8.36
C GLY A 163 21.91 0.44 -6.87
N PHE A 164 20.62 0.35 -6.54
CA PHE A 164 20.20 -0.05 -5.19
C PHE A 164 20.38 -1.56 -4.99
N SER A 165 20.86 -1.98 -3.82
CA SER A 165 20.89 -3.41 -3.44
C SER A 165 19.52 -3.87 -2.94
N GLU A 166 19.26 -5.19 -2.95
CA GLU A 166 17.99 -5.75 -2.46
C GLU A 166 17.68 -5.34 -1.01
N ALA A 167 18.69 -5.27 -0.14
CA ALA A 167 18.51 -4.81 1.23
C ALA A 167 18.04 -3.34 1.31
N GLU A 168 18.51 -2.49 0.39
CA GLU A 168 18.12 -1.07 0.34
C GLU A 168 16.72 -0.85 -0.22
N ILE A 169 16.17 -1.83 -0.96
CA ILE A 169 14.83 -1.76 -1.54
C ILE A 169 13.89 -2.80 -0.93
N ASN A 170 14.25 -3.35 0.24
CA ASN A 170 13.52 -4.43 0.89
C ASN A 170 12.05 -4.08 1.07
N TYR A 171 11.72 -2.84 1.42
CA TYR A 171 10.34 -2.35 1.47
C TYR A 171 9.53 -2.73 0.21
N PHE A 172 10.06 -2.45 -0.98
CA PHE A 172 9.33 -2.70 -2.23
C PHE A 172 9.22 -4.19 -2.54
N THR A 173 10.30 -4.95 -2.35
CA THR A 173 10.31 -6.39 -2.66
C THR A 173 9.49 -7.20 -1.66
N LEU A 174 9.45 -6.78 -0.40
CA LEU A 174 8.65 -7.39 0.65
C LEU A 174 7.15 -7.30 0.34
N HIS A 175 6.66 -6.13 -0.09
CA HIS A 175 5.24 -5.95 -0.45
C HIS A 175 4.82 -6.79 -1.66
N VAL A 176 5.73 -7.04 -2.61
CA VAL A 176 5.45 -7.96 -3.73
C VAL A 176 5.41 -9.42 -3.24
N ALA A 177 6.25 -9.78 -2.27
CA ALA A 177 6.25 -11.13 -1.70
C ALA A 177 5.03 -11.39 -0.80
N GLN A 178 4.63 -10.41 0.01
CA GLN A 178 3.49 -10.48 0.94
C GLN A 178 2.13 -10.43 0.23
N ASP A 179 2.06 -9.99 -1.03
CA ASP A 179 0.81 -9.91 -1.83
C ASP A 179 0.02 -11.24 -1.84
N VAL A 180 0.71 -12.38 -1.83
CA VAL A 180 0.05 -13.69 -1.86
C VAL A 180 -0.80 -13.91 -0.61
N ASP A 181 -0.22 -13.62 0.57
CA ASP A 181 -0.89 -13.85 1.86
C ASP A 181 -1.93 -12.75 2.13
N HIS A 182 -1.55 -11.47 1.94
CA HIS A 182 -2.45 -10.33 2.09
C HIS A 182 -3.65 -10.44 1.14
N GLY A 183 -3.40 -10.80 -0.12
CA GLY A 183 -4.41 -11.00 -1.14
C GLY A 183 -5.37 -12.13 -0.78
N THR A 184 -4.86 -13.25 -0.28
CA THR A 184 -5.70 -14.39 0.14
C THR A 184 -6.62 -14.00 1.29
N TRP A 185 -6.08 -13.40 2.36
CA TRP A 185 -6.90 -13.00 3.50
C TRP A 185 -7.90 -11.90 3.16
N LEU A 186 -7.55 -11.00 2.22
CA LEU A 186 -8.46 -9.97 1.73
C LEU A 186 -9.60 -10.59 0.91
N GLU A 187 -9.30 -11.54 0.03
CA GLU A 187 -10.31 -12.25 -0.76
C GLU A 187 -11.32 -12.97 0.15
N GLU A 188 -10.85 -13.61 1.22
CA GLU A 188 -11.72 -14.19 2.25
C GLU A 188 -12.66 -13.13 2.85
N ALA A 189 -12.13 -11.97 3.27
CA ALA A 189 -12.94 -10.89 3.82
C ALA A 189 -13.97 -10.36 2.80
N LEU A 190 -13.57 -10.14 1.55
CA LEU A 190 -14.45 -9.65 0.49
C LEU A 190 -15.57 -10.65 0.16
N LEU A 191 -15.31 -11.95 0.22
CA LEU A 191 -16.34 -12.98 0.02
C LEU A 191 -17.34 -13.02 1.17
N THR A 192 -16.85 -12.86 2.41
CA THR A 192 -17.69 -12.86 3.60
C THR A 192 -18.59 -11.61 3.64
N PHE A 193 -18.04 -10.43 3.38
CA PHE A 193 -18.76 -9.17 3.56
C PHE A 193 -19.36 -8.58 2.28
N GLY A 194 -18.85 -8.94 1.10
CA GLY A 194 -19.41 -8.60 -0.21
C GLY A 194 -20.41 -9.63 -0.71
N ASN A 195 -21.35 -10.05 0.15
CA ASN A 195 -22.27 -11.15 -0.14
C ASN A 195 -23.65 -10.71 -0.69
N THR A 196 -23.97 -9.41 -0.68
CA THR A 196 -25.16 -8.83 -1.32
C THR A 196 -24.78 -7.90 -2.48
N GLU A 197 -25.75 -7.49 -3.29
CA GLU A 197 -25.52 -6.50 -4.36
C GLU A 197 -25.15 -5.13 -3.78
N GLU A 198 -25.83 -4.71 -2.71
CA GLU A 198 -25.56 -3.43 -2.03
C GLU A 198 -24.18 -3.40 -1.40
N ALA A 199 -23.67 -4.55 -0.93
CA ALA A 199 -22.33 -4.66 -0.38
C ALA A 199 -21.22 -4.64 -1.45
N ARG A 200 -21.58 -4.93 -2.71
CA ARG A 200 -20.66 -4.97 -3.86
C ARG A 200 -20.69 -3.69 -4.72
N ALA A 201 -21.72 -2.87 -4.55
CA ALA A 201 -21.93 -1.62 -5.28
C ALA A 201 -21.01 -0.50 -4.77
#